data_AF-A0A956P9K1-F1
#
_entry.id   AF-A0A956P9K1-F1
#
_cell.length_a   1.000
_cell.length_b   1.000
_cell.length_c   1.000
_cell.angle_alpha   90.00
_cell.angle_beta   90.00
_cell.angle_gamma   90.00
#
_symmetry.space_group_name_H-M   'P 1'
#
loop_
_entity.id
_entity.type
_entity.pdbx_description
1 polymer ?
#
loop_
_entity_poly.entity_id
_entity_poly.type
_entity_poly.pdbx_seq_one_letter_code
_entity_poly.pdbx_strand_id
1 'polypeptide(L)'
;MPPIVGVAASANPQTPAAPPAHPYLAPQGRNGMHADSHNSGTYPWAGPLGVNPVIHSASLGFIGGQCATVTFDSQGRLMAVCADFGGIRLLLMDAITFAELARYELPPRESGGSILDIDEIMNDTSGGAYHHIDDQDRPIIATADRHIRIFEVVGAPGALAWQVVEDYDLNPSLPAGSRVTDAVPDFDGRIWFCTRGGVVGVVDPMSGAVSTLTLVGEEIQNTFAVAADGVYIVSDYALYRFEYDTGTEAPVFTWREAYDRGTSIKPGAINQGSGTTPTLLGDDLITIGDNADSQINLLVYKRRDDAVGPRLVCAEPLFAPGASWSDNSFIGYDRSIIVENNYGSGNALEPYAVTAPGVWRVDVRPDLTGCDVAWRSNEISPTTVPKMSVASGLIYLYTRMPGTDVGLQAWSLTALDYETGATRWSIFTGTGFWWNNNWSPITLGPNGAAYAGVLNGIVSVRDGS
;
A
#
# COMPACT_ATOMS: atom_id res chain seq x y z
N MET A 1 -26.86 10.86 -11.56
CA MET A 1 -25.59 11.60 -11.71
C MET A 1 -25.02 11.29 -13.08
N PRO A 2 -24.31 12.22 -13.74
CA PRO A 2 -23.59 11.86 -14.97
C PRO A 2 -22.59 10.75 -14.63
N PRO A 3 -22.46 9.71 -15.47
CA PRO A 3 -21.55 8.59 -15.21
C PRO A 3 -20.07 9.03 -15.20
N ILE A 4 -19.77 10.19 -15.79
CA ILE A 4 -18.44 10.77 -15.89
C ILE A 4 -18.57 12.29 -15.71
N VAL A 5 -17.68 12.88 -14.91
CA VAL A 5 -17.44 14.32 -14.83
C VAL A 5 -16.05 14.59 -15.42
N GLY A 6 -15.90 15.67 -16.18
CA GLY A 6 -14.65 16.01 -16.86
C GLY A 6 -14.55 15.46 -18.28
N VAL A 7 -13.34 15.39 -18.82
CA VAL A 7 -13.06 14.93 -20.19
C VAL A 7 -11.91 13.92 -20.19
N ALA A 8 -11.90 13.02 -21.17
CA ALA A 8 -10.79 12.10 -21.36
C ALA A 8 -9.45 12.85 -21.41
N ALA A 9 -8.46 12.32 -20.72
CA ALA A 9 -7.12 12.87 -20.68
C ALA A 9 -6.36 12.51 -21.97
N SER A 10 -5.47 13.41 -22.41
CA SER A 10 -4.40 13.04 -23.32
C SER A 10 -3.21 12.59 -22.48
N ALA A 11 -2.61 11.44 -22.81
CA ALA A 11 -1.43 10.96 -22.11
C ALA A 11 -0.29 11.99 -22.21
N ASN A 12 0.33 12.30 -21.07
CA ASN A 12 1.53 13.11 -20.96
C ASN A 12 2.62 12.30 -20.24
N PRO A 13 3.31 11.38 -20.96
CA PRO A 13 4.28 10.49 -20.35
C PRO A 13 5.38 11.26 -19.62
N GLN A 14 5.71 10.80 -18.42
CA GLN A 14 6.78 11.34 -17.59
C GLN A 14 8.08 10.57 -17.85
N THR A 15 9.23 11.18 -17.50
CA THR A 15 10.53 10.52 -17.69
C THR A 15 10.61 9.28 -16.78
N PRO A 16 10.94 8.08 -17.26
CA PRO A 16 11.04 6.93 -16.39
C PRO A 16 12.06 7.16 -15.25
N ALA A 17 11.58 7.06 -14.01
CA ALA A 17 12.39 7.15 -12.78
C ALA A 17 12.10 5.92 -11.91
N ALA A 18 12.21 4.74 -12.54
CA ALA A 18 11.94 3.48 -11.87
C ALA A 18 13.03 3.17 -10.83
N PRO A 19 12.67 2.57 -9.68
CA PRO A 19 13.66 2.06 -8.75
C PRO A 19 14.51 0.97 -9.41
N PRO A 20 15.73 0.71 -8.89
CA PRO A 20 16.53 -0.43 -9.34
C PRO A 20 15.73 -1.74 -9.31
N ALA A 21 15.91 -2.58 -10.32
CA ALA A 21 15.24 -3.87 -10.37
C ALA A 21 15.66 -4.74 -9.18
N HIS A 22 14.67 -5.24 -8.44
CA HIS A 22 14.89 -6.15 -7.33
C HIS A 22 15.14 -7.57 -7.86
N PRO A 23 16.22 -8.26 -7.44
CA PRO A 23 16.59 -9.56 -8.01
C PRO A 23 15.62 -10.70 -7.67
N TYR A 24 14.89 -10.60 -6.57
CA TYR A 24 13.99 -11.65 -6.05
C TYR A 24 12.51 -11.25 -6.04
N LEU A 25 12.15 -10.12 -6.65
CA LEU A 25 10.78 -9.65 -6.69
C LEU A 25 10.33 -9.37 -8.12
N ALA A 26 9.03 -9.48 -8.36
CA ALA A 26 8.44 -9.10 -9.63
C ALA A 26 8.79 -7.64 -9.98
N PRO A 27 8.89 -7.30 -11.28
CA PRO A 27 9.15 -5.94 -11.71
C PRO A 27 8.14 -4.92 -11.16
N GLN A 28 8.56 -3.65 -11.14
CA GLN A 28 7.72 -2.52 -10.75
C GLN A 28 6.31 -2.57 -11.39
N GLY A 29 5.31 -2.29 -10.56
CA GLY A 29 3.88 -2.35 -10.89
C GLY A 29 3.26 -3.73 -10.70
N ARG A 30 4.04 -4.80 -10.49
CA ARG A 30 3.51 -6.15 -10.21
C ARG A 30 3.84 -6.65 -8.80
N ASN A 31 4.60 -5.89 -8.04
CA ASN A 31 5.09 -6.29 -6.72
C ASN A 31 4.39 -5.53 -5.59
N GLY A 32 3.34 -6.14 -5.03
CA GLY A 32 2.67 -5.70 -3.80
C GLY A 32 1.83 -4.42 -3.89
N MET A 33 1.26 -4.05 -2.74
CA MET A 33 0.30 -2.93 -2.59
C MET A 33 0.83 -1.59 -3.08
N HIS A 34 2.13 -1.35 -2.89
CA HIS A 34 2.81 -0.09 -3.20
C HIS A 34 3.65 -0.16 -4.49
N ALA A 35 3.33 -1.13 -5.37
CA ALA A 35 3.86 -1.33 -6.72
C ALA A 35 5.31 -1.85 -6.83
N ASP A 36 6.20 -1.58 -5.88
CA ASP A 36 7.58 -2.05 -5.87
C ASP A 36 8.19 -2.05 -4.47
N SER A 37 9.44 -2.52 -4.34
CA SER A 37 10.14 -2.60 -3.06
C SER A 37 10.52 -1.25 -2.45
N HIS A 38 10.48 -0.16 -3.24
CA HIS A 38 10.69 1.20 -2.77
C HIS A 38 9.38 1.86 -2.28
N ASN A 39 8.26 1.16 -2.42
CA ASN A 39 6.90 1.65 -2.17
C ASN A 39 6.55 2.91 -2.98
N SER A 40 7.05 3.02 -4.22
CA SER A 40 6.93 4.24 -5.02
C SER A 40 5.47 4.61 -5.36
N GLY A 41 4.57 3.63 -5.42
CA GLY A 41 3.20 3.85 -5.90
C GLY A 41 3.12 4.22 -7.38
N THR A 42 4.19 3.99 -8.16
CA THR A 42 4.25 4.32 -9.59
C THR A 42 4.18 3.07 -10.48
N TYR A 43 3.61 3.25 -11.67
CA TYR A 43 3.44 2.21 -12.68
C TYR A 43 4.07 2.64 -14.01
N PRO A 44 4.83 1.75 -14.67
CA PRO A 44 5.49 2.09 -15.93
C PRO A 44 4.57 2.01 -17.15
N TRP A 45 3.34 1.51 -17.01
CA TRP A 45 2.33 1.44 -18.07
C TRP A 45 1.15 2.37 -17.78
N ALA A 46 0.36 2.62 -18.82
CA ALA A 46 -0.80 3.49 -18.74
C ALA A 46 -1.95 2.81 -17.99
N GLY A 47 -2.62 3.56 -17.11
CA GLY A 47 -3.98 3.26 -16.68
C GLY A 47 -5.02 3.84 -17.66
N PRO A 48 -6.32 3.82 -17.31
CA PRO A 48 -7.37 4.38 -18.15
C PRO A 48 -7.17 5.89 -18.35
N LEU A 49 -7.53 6.40 -19.52
CA LEU A 49 -7.50 7.82 -19.86
C LEU A 49 -8.88 8.47 -19.76
N GLY A 50 -9.94 7.68 -19.49
CA GLY A 50 -11.32 8.14 -19.40
C GLY A 50 -12.02 8.22 -20.76
N VAL A 51 -11.55 7.47 -21.76
CA VAL A 51 -12.15 7.38 -23.09
C VAL A 51 -13.25 6.32 -23.07
N ASN A 52 -14.52 6.75 -23.19
CA ASN A 52 -15.68 5.86 -23.19
C ASN A 52 -15.61 4.75 -22.11
N PRO A 53 -15.38 5.11 -20.84
CA PRO A 53 -14.98 4.15 -19.83
C PRO A 53 -16.03 3.07 -19.61
N VAL A 54 -15.53 1.84 -19.45
CA VAL A 54 -16.30 0.65 -19.11
C VAL A 54 -15.98 0.28 -17.68
N ILE A 55 -17.02 0.22 -16.85
CA ILE A 55 -16.94 -0.20 -15.46
C ILE A 55 -17.40 -1.66 -15.37
N HIS A 56 -16.62 -2.49 -14.69
CA HIS A 56 -16.99 -3.87 -14.38
C HIS A 56 -16.71 -4.15 -12.91
N SER A 57 -17.64 -4.76 -12.20
CA SER A 57 -17.47 -5.15 -10.80
C SER A 57 -17.96 -6.57 -10.56
N ALA A 58 -17.36 -7.23 -9.58
CA ALA A 58 -17.82 -8.53 -9.09
C ALA A 58 -17.91 -8.49 -7.57
N SER A 59 -18.99 -9.07 -7.05
CA SER A 59 -19.09 -9.37 -5.64
C SER A 59 -18.34 -10.68 -5.37
N LEU A 60 -17.44 -10.66 -4.39
CA LEU A 60 -16.60 -11.81 -4.07
C LEU A 60 -17.08 -12.56 -2.82
N GLY A 61 -17.95 -11.98 -2.00
CA GLY A 61 -18.56 -12.62 -0.82
C GLY A 61 -20.03 -12.23 -0.66
N PHE A 62 -20.77 -12.94 0.21
CA PHE A 62 -22.17 -12.56 0.53
C PHE A 62 -22.22 -11.35 1.48
N ILE A 63 -21.27 -11.27 2.41
CA ILE A 63 -20.97 -10.12 3.25
C ILE A 63 -19.44 -10.03 3.30
N GLY A 64 -18.86 -8.88 2.96
CA GLY A 64 -17.41 -8.74 2.80
C GLY A 64 -16.93 -9.20 1.42
N GLY A 65 -15.68 -9.63 1.32
CA GLY A 65 -15.03 -10.03 0.07
C GLY A 65 -14.03 -9.00 -0.45
N GLN A 66 -13.64 -8.05 0.40
CA GLN A 66 -12.66 -7.04 0.08
C GLN A 66 -11.32 -7.68 -0.26
N CYS A 67 -10.74 -7.28 -1.39
CA CYS A 67 -9.37 -7.62 -1.73
C CYS A 67 -8.43 -6.51 -1.25
N ALA A 68 -7.64 -6.80 -0.22
CA ALA A 68 -6.75 -5.84 0.42
C ALA A 68 -5.57 -5.49 -0.48
N THR A 69 -4.97 -6.49 -1.14
CA THR A 69 -3.92 -6.30 -2.15
C THR A 69 -4.29 -7.06 -3.41
N VAL A 70 -4.11 -6.40 -4.55
CA VAL A 70 -4.36 -6.94 -5.89
C VAL A 70 -3.13 -6.69 -6.75
N THR A 71 -2.57 -7.75 -7.34
CA THR A 71 -1.36 -7.74 -8.19
C THR A 71 -1.59 -8.56 -9.47
N PHE A 72 -0.57 -8.72 -10.29
CA PHE A 72 -0.62 -9.47 -11.55
C PHE A 72 0.54 -10.42 -11.70
N ASP A 73 0.27 -11.58 -12.30
CA ASP A 73 1.34 -12.44 -12.80
C ASP A 73 1.79 -11.98 -14.19
N SER A 74 2.80 -12.64 -14.75
CA SER A 74 3.34 -12.33 -16.09
C SER A 74 2.35 -12.64 -17.22
N GLN A 75 1.30 -13.42 -16.95
CA GLN A 75 0.23 -13.74 -17.89
C GLN A 75 -0.90 -12.71 -17.85
N GLY A 76 -0.83 -11.71 -16.96
CA GLY A 76 -1.84 -10.67 -16.81
C GLY A 76 -3.10 -11.13 -16.07
N ARG A 77 -3.04 -12.24 -15.33
CA ARG A 77 -4.11 -12.68 -14.42
C ARG A 77 -3.97 -11.93 -13.10
N LEU A 78 -5.09 -11.69 -12.43
CA LEU A 78 -5.10 -11.05 -11.11
C LEU A 78 -4.73 -12.06 -10.04
N MET A 79 -3.82 -11.68 -9.16
CA MET A 79 -3.55 -12.37 -7.90
C MET A 79 -4.00 -11.46 -6.76
N ALA A 80 -4.82 -11.98 -5.85
CA ALA A 80 -5.38 -11.17 -4.78
C ALA A 80 -5.57 -11.95 -3.49
N VAL A 81 -5.28 -11.31 -2.36
CA VAL A 81 -5.70 -11.79 -1.04
C VAL A 81 -6.98 -11.05 -0.69
N CYS A 82 -8.06 -11.80 -0.54
CA CYS A 82 -9.39 -11.24 -0.25
C CYS A 82 -9.95 -11.86 1.03
N ALA A 83 -10.66 -11.04 1.80
CA ALA A 83 -11.23 -11.42 3.09
C ALA A 83 -12.73 -11.18 3.11
N ASP A 84 -13.47 -12.15 3.64
CA ASP A 84 -14.88 -12.04 3.97
C ASP A 84 -15.15 -12.66 5.36
N PHE A 85 -16.42 -12.68 5.78
CA PHE A 85 -16.79 -13.26 7.08
C PHE A 85 -16.54 -14.78 7.18
N GLY A 86 -16.30 -15.47 6.06
CA GLY A 86 -15.96 -16.89 6.00
C GLY A 86 -14.46 -17.17 6.13
N GLY A 87 -13.59 -16.19 5.87
CA GLY A 87 -12.15 -16.34 6.00
C GLY A 87 -11.34 -15.46 5.05
N ILE A 88 -10.05 -15.77 4.97
CA ILE A 88 -9.09 -15.12 4.07
C ILE A 88 -8.69 -16.12 3.01
N ARG A 89 -8.60 -15.68 1.76
CA ARG A 89 -8.28 -16.53 0.62
C ARG A 89 -7.36 -15.85 -0.37
N LEU A 90 -6.44 -16.63 -0.91
CA LEU A 90 -5.64 -16.27 -2.08
C LEU A 90 -6.41 -16.68 -3.34
N LEU A 91 -6.69 -15.72 -4.21
CA LEU A 91 -7.43 -15.89 -5.46
C LEU A 91 -6.52 -15.63 -6.66
N LEU A 92 -6.63 -16.49 -7.66
CA LEU A 92 -6.22 -16.20 -9.04
C LEU A 92 -7.48 -15.93 -9.85
N MET A 93 -7.55 -14.80 -10.56
CA MET A 93 -8.74 -14.41 -11.30
C MET A 93 -8.40 -13.93 -12.72
N ASP A 94 -9.34 -14.10 -13.64
CA ASP A 94 -9.30 -13.44 -14.94
C ASP A 94 -9.44 -11.92 -14.75
N ALA A 95 -8.54 -11.16 -15.37
CA ALA A 95 -8.45 -9.71 -15.14
C ALA A 95 -9.59 -8.89 -15.77
N ILE A 96 -10.42 -9.49 -16.62
CA ILE A 96 -11.54 -8.79 -17.28
C ILE A 96 -12.88 -9.19 -16.65
N THR A 97 -13.09 -10.49 -16.49
CA THR A 97 -14.35 -11.09 -16.04
C THR A 97 -14.42 -11.32 -14.54
N PHE A 98 -13.28 -11.25 -13.84
CA PHE A 98 -13.13 -11.66 -12.43
C PHE A 98 -13.53 -13.12 -12.17
N ALA A 99 -13.54 -13.97 -13.20
CA ALA A 99 -13.76 -15.40 -13.02
C ALA A 99 -12.64 -15.98 -12.17
N GLU A 100 -13.00 -16.70 -11.11
CA GLU A 100 -12.06 -17.42 -10.26
C GLU A 100 -11.41 -18.57 -11.06
N LEU A 101 -10.09 -18.55 -11.14
CA LEU A 101 -9.27 -19.54 -11.83
C LEU A 101 -8.64 -20.54 -10.86
N ALA A 102 -8.27 -20.08 -9.66
CA ALA A 102 -7.75 -20.89 -8.57
C ALA A 102 -8.02 -20.19 -7.22
N ARG A 103 -8.11 -20.98 -6.16
CA ARG A 103 -8.37 -20.51 -4.79
C ARG A 103 -7.60 -21.34 -3.78
N TYR A 104 -7.09 -20.66 -2.76
CA TYR A 104 -6.52 -21.28 -1.56
C TYR A 104 -7.13 -20.60 -0.33
N GLU A 105 -7.64 -21.40 0.60
CA GLU A 105 -8.13 -20.88 1.89
C GLU A 105 -6.93 -20.70 2.83
N LEU A 106 -6.63 -19.44 3.16
CA LEU A 106 -5.54 -19.10 4.07
C LEU A 106 -5.98 -19.34 5.53
N PRO A 107 -5.03 -19.60 6.44
CA PRO A 107 -5.36 -19.77 7.85
C PRO A 107 -6.14 -18.58 8.41
N PRO A 108 -7.16 -18.82 9.24
CA PRO A 108 -7.96 -17.73 9.82
C PRO A 108 -7.12 -16.90 10.79
N ARG A 109 -7.44 -15.61 10.90
CA ARG A 109 -6.87 -14.74 11.94
C ARG A 109 -7.35 -15.15 13.32
N GLU A 110 -6.49 -15.02 14.33
CA GLU A 110 -6.89 -15.16 15.74
C GLU A 110 -8.00 -14.15 16.11
N SER A 111 -7.99 -12.95 15.49
CA SER A 111 -9.04 -11.92 15.61
C SER A 111 -10.39 -12.35 15.00
N GLY A 112 -10.41 -13.31 14.06
CA GLY A 112 -11.64 -13.84 13.43
C GLY A 112 -12.53 -14.65 14.37
N GLY A 113 -12.08 -14.95 15.59
CA GLY A 113 -12.87 -15.64 16.63
C GLY A 113 -13.88 -14.74 17.35
N SER A 114 -13.81 -13.42 17.19
CA SER A 114 -14.71 -12.46 17.85
C SER A 114 -15.56 -11.70 16.84
N ILE A 115 -16.76 -12.21 16.52
CA ILE A 115 -17.78 -11.48 15.74
C ILE A 115 -18.25 -10.18 16.46
N LEU A 116 -17.81 -9.97 17.70
CA LEU A 116 -18.20 -8.86 18.57
C LEU A 116 -17.24 -7.67 18.53
N ASP A 117 -16.05 -7.79 17.91
CA ASP A 117 -15.06 -6.69 17.81
C ASP A 117 -14.55 -6.52 16.37
N ILE A 118 -15.35 -5.83 15.56
CA ILE A 118 -15.09 -5.62 14.14
C ILE A 118 -13.96 -4.60 13.92
N ASP A 119 -13.72 -3.68 14.87
CA ASP A 119 -12.61 -2.72 14.77
C ASP A 119 -11.27 -3.43 14.89
N GLU A 120 -11.16 -4.44 15.76
CA GLU A 120 -9.96 -5.28 15.86
C GLU A 120 -9.71 -6.08 14.56
N ILE A 121 -10.74 -6.59 13.90
CA ILE A 121 -10.65 -7.35 12.64
C ILE A 121 -10.18 -6.45 11.48
N MET A 122 -10.69 -5.22 11.42
CA MET A 122 -10.42 -4.29 10.31
C MET A 122 -9.07 -3.59 10.46
N ASN A 123 -8.57 -3.42 11.69
CA ASN A 123 -7.25 -2.83 11.98
C ASN A 123 -6.12 -3.87 12.05
N ASP A 124 -6.45 -5.17 12.01
CA ASP A 124 -5.49 -6.26 11.92
C ASP A 124 -5.03 -6.44 10.46
N THR A 125 -3.82 -5.97 10.16
CA THR A 125 -3.19 -6.11 8.83
C THR A 125 -2.48 -7.44 8.65
N SER A 126 -2.46 -8.33 9.66
CA SER A 126 -1.80 -9.64 9.53
C SER A 126 -2.56 -10.62 8.63
N GLY A 127 -1.89 -11.69 8.21
CA GLY A 127 -2.52 -12.74 7.40
C GLY A 127 -2.70 -12.38 5.93
N GLY A 128 -1.77 -11.61 5.36
CA GLY A 128 -1.69 -11.37 3.92
C GLY A 128 -2.39 -10.10 3.42
N ALA A 129 -2.70 -9.14 4.29
CA ALA A 129 -3.18 -7.83 3.84
C ALA A 129 -2.13 -7.17 2.94
N TYR A 130 -0.86 -7.27 3.34
CA TYR A 130 0.30 -7.12 2.46
C TYR A 130 0.73 -8.49 1.93
N HIS A 131 1.06 -8.52 0.64
CA HIS A 131 1.80 -9.64 0.04
C HIS A 131 2.62 -9.13 -1.13
N HIS A 132 3.69 -9.84 -1.42
CA HIS A 132 4.62 -9.52 -2.50
C HIS A 132 4.66 -10.65 -3.52
N ILE A 133 5.02 -10.32 -4.75
CA ILE A 133 5.17 -11.30 -5.83
C ILE A 133 6.65 -11.41 -6.12
N ASP A 134 7.18 -12.63 -6.11
CA ASP A 134 8.58 -12.86 -6.43
C ASP A 134 8.86 -12.78 -7.95
N ASP A 135 10.11 -12.97 -8.35
CA ASP A 135 10.54 -12.92 -9.75
C ASP A 135 10.00 -14.08 -10.62
N GLN A 136 9.27 -15.03 -10.02
CA GLN A 136 8.70 -16.23 -10.65
C GLN A 136 7.16 -16.24 -10.64
N ASP A 137 6.52 -15.10 -10.38
CA ASP A 137 5.06 -14.97 -10.20
C ASP A 137 4.51 -15.77 -9.01
N ARG A 138 5.31 -15.97 -7.95
CA ARG A 138 4.89 -16.67 -6.73
C ARG A 138 4.54 -15.66 -5.63
N PRO A 139 3.31 -15.68 -5.09
CA PRO A 139 2.98 -14.87 -3.91
C PRO A 139 3.78 -15.29 -2.69
N ILE A 140 4.39 -14.31 -2.00
CA ILE A 140 5.02 -14.43 -0.68
C ILE A 140 4.04 -13.82 0.32
N ILE A 141 3.55 -14.64 1.26
CA ILE A 141 2.50 -14.23 2.20
C ILE A 141 2.92 -14.60 3.62
N ALA A 142 2.95 -13.60 4.50
CA ALA A 142 2.94 -13.81 5.94
C ALA A 142 1.52 -14.18 6.40
N THR A 143 1.30 -15.44 6.74
CA THR A 143 -0.02 -15.98 7.11
C THR A 143 -0.32 -15.80 8.60
N ALA A 144 -1.61 -15.80 8.94
CA ALA A 144 -2.07 -15.45 10.29
C ALA A 144 -1.65 -16.45 11.39
N ASP A 145 -1.27 -17.66 11.00
CA ASP A 145 -0.67 -18.70 11.86
C ASP A 145 0.84 -18.49 12.11
N ARG A 146 1.39 -17.33 11.72
CA ARG A 146 2.81 -16.93 11.85
C ARG A 146 3.76 -17.81 11.01
N HIS A 147 3.36 -18.11 9.79
CA HIS A 147 4.23 -18.70 8.78
C HIS A 147 4.49 -17.67 7.66
N ILE A 148 5.62 -17.79 6.97
CA ILE A 148 5.80 -17.17 5.66
C ILE A 148 5.68 -18.29 4.63
N ARG A 149 4.71 -18.17 3.72
CA ARG A 149 4.45 -19.18 2.69
C ARG A 149 4.65 -18.59 1.30
N ILE A 150 5.31 -19.35 0.44
CA ILE A 150 5.46 -19.05 -0.98
C ILE A 150 4.55 -19.98 -1.77
N PHE A 151 3.76 -19.42 -2.66
CA PHE A 151 2.73 -20.13 -3.42
C PHE A 151 3.07 -20.20 -4.90
N GLU A 152 2.81 -21.34 -5.54
CA GLU A 152 2.93 -21.51 -6.99
C GLU A 152 1.58 -21.92 -7.58
N VAL A 153 1.24 -21.38 -8.74
CA VAL A 153 0.08 -21.85 -9.51
C VAL A 153 0.44 -23.07 -10.33
N VAL A 154 -0.28 -24.16 -10.15
CA VAL A 154 -0.07 -25.43 -10.84
C VAL A 154 -1.33 -25.86 -11.60
N GLY A 155 -1.18 -26.80 -12.54
CA GLY A 155 -2.27 -27.38 -13.31
C GLY A 155 -2.45 -26.79 -14.71
N ALA A 156 -3.47 -27.28 -15.42
CA ALA A 156 -3.82 -26.83 -16.77
C ALA A 156 -4.95 -25.78 -16.72
N PRO A 157 -5.14 -24.96 -17.78
CA PRO A 157 -6.29 -24.06 -17.88
C PRO A 157 -7.62 -24.79 -17.61
N GLY A 158 -8.44 -24.24 -16.70
CA GLY A 158 -9.71 -24.84 -16.25
C GLY A 158 -9.59 -25.79 -15.04
N ALA A 159 -8.38 -26.09 -14.59
CA ALA A 159 -8.10 -26.90 -13.39
C ALA A 159 -6.88 -26.36 -12.62
N LEU A 160 -6.69 -25.05 -12.61
CA LEU A 160 -5.58 -24.40 -11.91
C LEU A 160 -5.80 -24.47 -10.40
N ALA A 161 -4.70 -24.59 -9.65
CA ALA A 161 -4.72 -24.60 -8.19
C ALA A 161 -3.47 -23.90 -7.64
N TRP A 162 -3.58 -23.37 -6.43
CA TRP A 162 -2.42 -22.88 -5.68
C TRP A 162 -1.79 -24.03 -4.88
N GLN A 163 -0.47 -24.07 -4.86
CA GLN A 163 0.32 -24.98 -4.06
C GLN A 163 1.31 -24.20 -3.20
N VAL A 164 1.41 -24.53 -1.92
CA VAL A 164 2.50 -24.03 -1.06
C VAL A 164 3.78 -24.78 -1.46
N VAL A 165 4.79 -24.05 -1.93
CA VAL A 165 6.08 -24.61 -2.37
C VAL A 165 7.19 -24.38 -1.35
N GLU A 166 7.07 -23.35 -0.51
CA GLU A 166 7.95 -23.08 0.61
C GLU A 166 7.12 -22.62 1.82
N ASP A 167 7.51 -23.06 3.02
CA ASP A 167 6.82 -22.75 4.27
C ASP A 167 7.85 -22.57 5.41
N TYR A 168 7.93 -21.35 5.95
CA TYR A 168 8.84 -20.97 7.02
C TYR A 168 8.05 -20.69 8.31
N ASP A 169 8.24 -21.52 9.33
CA ASP A 169 7.57 -21.39 10.63
C ASP A 169 8.28 -20.37 11.52
N LEU A 170 7.60 -19.27 11.85
CA LEU A 170 8.12 -18.22 12.73
C LEU A 170 7.75 -18.42 14.20
N ASN A 171 6.86 -19.37 14.53
CA ASN A 171 6.35 -19.57 15.89
C ASN A 171 7.46 -19.75 16.95
N PRO A 172 8.55 -20.50 16.71
CA PRO A 172 9.60 -20.68 17.71
C PRO A 172 10.35 -19.39 18.07
N SER A 173 10.33 -18.39 17.16
CA SER A 173 11.10 -17.15 17.27
C SER A 173 10.25 -15.94 17.63
N LEU A 174 8.93 -16.11 17.75
CA LEU A 174 7.99 -15.02 18.02
C LEU A 174 7.23 -15.22 19.34
N PRO A 175 6.93 -14.11 20.07
CA PRO A 175 5.96 -14.16 21.15
C PRO A 175 4.62 -14.74 20.68
N ALA A 176 3.95 -15.50 21.55
CA ALA A 176 2.60 -16.00 21.28
C ALA A 176 1.64 -14.84 20.96
N GLY A 177 0.78 -15.01 19.96
CA GLY A 177 -0.16 -13.97 19.50
C GLY A 177 0.47 -12.87 18.65
N SER A 178 1.76 -12.99 18.27
CA SER A 178 2.38 -12.05 17.33
C SER A 178 1.62 -12.00 16.01
N ARG A 179 1.38 -10.79 15.52
CA ARG A 179 0.72 -10.53 14.24
C ARG A 179 1.78 -10.12 13.23
N VAL A 180 2.11 -11.00 12.28
CA VAL A 180 3.09 -10.70 11.23
C VAL A 180 2.41 -9.84 10.17
N THR A 181 2.94 -8.64 9.93
CA THR A 181 2.32 -7.64 9.06
C THR A 181 2.67 -7.89 7.60
N ASP A 182 3.95 -8.14 7.32
CA ASP A 182 4.44 -8.38 5.95
C ASP A 182 5.76 -9.15 5.94
N ALA A 183 6.12 -9.70 4.76
CA ALA A 183 7.39 -10.35 4.48
C ALA A 183 7.91 -10.03 3.07
N VAL A 184 9.16 -9.57 2.97
CA VAL A 184 9.78 -9.09 1.72
C VAL A 184 11.23 -9.60 1.63
N PRO A 185 11.65 -10.23 0.52
CA PRO A 185 13.06 -10.55 0.28
C PRO A 185 13.93 -9.29 0.21
N ASP A 186 15.15 -9.35 0.75
CA ASP A 186 16.21 -8.38 0.48
C ASP A 186 16.94 -8.65 -0.83
N PHE A 187 17.90 -7.78 -1.17
CA PHE A 187 18.71 -7.89 -2.38
C PHE A 187 19.69 -9.07 -2.37
N ASP A 188 19.87 -9.74 -1.23
CA ASP A 188 20.66 -10.98 -1.11
C ASP A 188 19.78 -12.24 -1.09
N GLY A 189 18.45 -12.07 -1.02
CA GLY A 189 17.46 -13.15 -1.05
C GLY A 189 16.97 -13.58 0.33
N ARG A 190 17.40 -12.96 1.43
CA ARG A 190 16.87 -13.25 2.76
C ARG A 190 15.48 -12.66 2.90
N ILE A 191 14.55 -13.36 3.56
CA ILE A 191 13.18 -12.86 3.72
C ILE A 191 13.07 -12.08 5.02
N TRP A 192 12.94 -10.77 4.92
CA TRP A 192 12.67 -9.89 6.05
C TRP A 192 11.19 -9.93 6.38
N PHE A 193 10.85 -9.77 7.66
CA PHE A 193 9.47 -9.63 8.11
C PHE A 193 9.38 -8.68 9.30
N CYS A 194 8.20 -8.12 9.50
CA CYS A 194 7.88 -7.35 10.71
C CYS A 194 6.59 -7.83 11.36
N THR A 195 6.45 -7.58 12.66
CA THR A 195 5.21 -7.83 13.40
C THR A 195 4.65 -6.53 13.95
N ARG A 196 3.34 -6.51 14.17
CA ARG A 196 2.65 -5.37 14.79
C ARG A 196 3.27 -4.95 16.12
N GLY A 197 3.71 -5.93 16.91
CA GLY A 197 4.36 -5.72 18.21
C GLY A 197 5.84 -5.32 18.16
N GLY A 198 6.33 -4.82 17.02
CA GLY A 198 7.67 -4.24 16.91
C GLY A 198 8.80 -5.26 16.77
N VAL A 199 8.52 -6.52 16.38
CA VAL A 199 9.57 -7.48 16.05
C VAL A 199 9.95 -7.35 14.59
N VAL A 200 11.25 -7.14 14.30
CA VAL A 200 11.84 -7.20 12.97
C VAL A 200 12.65 -8.48 12.88
N GLY A 201 12.45 -9.28 11.85
CA GLY A 201 13.14 -10.55 11.70
C GLY A 201 13.57 -10.86 10.28
N VAL A 202 14.45 -11.84 10.17
CA VAL A 202 15.02 -12.31 8.91
C VAL A 202 14.99 -13.84 8.90
N VAL A 203 14.47 -14.40 7.82
CA VAL A 203 14.56 -15.82 7.49
C VAL A 203 15.67 -16.01 6.47
N ASP A 204 16.59 -16.95 6.72
CA ASP A 204 17.47 -17.51 5.71
C ASP A 204 16.73 -18.62 4.94
N PRO A 205 16.38 -18.42 3.66
CA PRO A 205 15.62 -19.40 2.88
C PRO A 205 16.32 -20.75 2.75
N MET A 206 17.66 -20.78 2.79
CA MET A 206 18.44 -22.00 2.57
C MET A 206 18.38 -22.94 3.78
N SER A 207 18.39 -22.37 4.99
CA SER A 207 18.42 -23.14 6.24
C SER A 207 17.09 -23.14 6.99
N GLY A 208 16.20 -22.20 6.68
CA GLY A 208 15.00 -21.91 7.47
C GLY A 208 15.30 -21.24 8.81
N ALA A 209 16.55 -20.81 9.06
CA ALA A 209 16.91 -20.15 10.31
C ALA A 209 16.23 -18.78 10.42
N VAL A 210 15.71 -18.47 11.60
CA VAL A 210 15.01 -17.22 11.89
C VAL A 210 15.77 -16.46 12.97
N SER A 211 16.12 -15.21 12.67
CA SER A 211 16.75 -14.26 13.60
C SER A 211 15.86 -13.03 13.77
N THR A 212 15.85 -12.43 14.97
CA THR A 212 14.94 -11.33 15.30
C THR A 212 15.60 -10.25 16.15
N LEU A 213 15.06 -9.04 16.03
CA LEU A 213 15.33 -7.88 16.88
C LEU A 213 13.98 -7.26 17.28
N THR A 214 13.82 -6.95 18.56
CA THR A 214 12.59 -6.33 19.08
C THR A 214 12.80 -4.84 19.34
N LEU A 215 11.96 -4.01 18.73
CA LEU A 215 11.80 -2.60 19.05
C LEU A 215 10.94 -2.46 20.31
N VAL A 216 11.60 -2.38 21.46
CA VAL A 216 10.91 -2.42 22.76
C VAL A 216 10.00 -1.21 22.94
N GLY A 217 8.70 -1.48 23.08
CA GLY A 217 7.69 -0.45 23.33
C GLY A 217 7.26 0.34 22.09
N GLU A 218 7.63 -0.13 20.89
CA GLU A 218 7.23 0.45 19.62
C GLU A 218 6.36 -0.55 18.84
N GLU A 219 5.43 -0.05 18.03
CA GLU A 219 4.58 -0.82 17.13
C GLU A 219 4.91 -0.52 15.67
N ILE A 220 4.74 -1.52 14.80
CA ILE A 220 4.90 -1.39 13.35
C ILE A 220 3.54 -1.70 12.70
N GLN A 221 2.82 -0.66 12.27
CA GLN A 221 1.47 -0.82 11.74
C GLN A 221 1.45 -1.24 10.26
N ASN A 222 2.37 -0.71 9.46
CA ASN A 222 2.42 -0.86 8.02
C ASN A 222 3.59 -1.74 7.54
N THR A 223 3.69 -1.93 6.22
CA THR A 223 4.85 -2.58 5.60
C THR A 223 6.10 -1.68 5.63
N PHE A 224 7.17 -2.12 4.98
CA PHE A 224 8.49 -1.52 4.96
C PHE A 224 9.05 -1.44 3.53
N ALA A 225 10.12 -0.68 3.34
CA ALA A 225 10.80 -0.58 2.05
C ALA A 225 12.11 -1.36 2.04
N VAL A 226 12.47 -1.91 0.89
CA VAL A 226 13.69 -2.68 0.67
C VAL A 226 14.43 -2.15 -0.54
N ALA A 227 15.68 -1.76 -0.32
CA ALA A 227 16.62 -1.35 -1.36
C ALA A 227 17.95 -2.10 -1.22
N ALA A 228 18.80 -2.01 -2.24
CA ALA A 228 20.11 -2.67 -2.26
C ALA A 228 21.02 -2.22 -1.10
N ASP A 229 20.79 -1.02 -0.58
CA ASP A 229 21.53 -0.42 0.51
C ASP A 229 20.80 -0.49 1.86
N GLY A 230 19.69 -1.23 2.00
CA GLY A 230 19.11 -1.51 3.31
C GLY A 230 17.60 -1.70 3.33
N VAL A 231 17.10 -2.06 4.50
CA VAL A 231 15.68 -2.23 4.81
C VAL A 231 15.21 -1.07 5.67
N TYR A 232 14.10 -0.43 5.32
CA TYR A 232 13.63 0.79 5.98
C TYR A 232 12.27 0.57 6.62
N ILE A 233 12.19 0.75 7.92
CA ILE A 233 11.00 0.42 8.72
C ILE A 233 10.60 1.66 9.52
N VAL A 234 9.30 1.95 9.53
CA VAL A 234 8.71 3.00 10.36
C VAL A 234 7.93 2.34 11.49
N SER A 235 8.32 2.64 12.72
CA SER A 235 7.51 2.37 13.90
C SER A 235 6.67 3.59 14.27
N ASP A 236 5.83 3.48 15.28
CA ASP A 236 5.12 4.62 15.86
C ASP A 236 6.02 5.66 16.58
N TYR A 237 7.33 5.41 16.71
CA TYR A 237 8.29 6.34 17.32
C TYR A 237 9.37 6.86 16.39
N ALA A 238 9.80 6.07 15.41
CA ALA A 238 10.97 6.41 14.61
C ALA A 238 10.98 5.72 13.25
N LEU A 239 11.76 6.33 12.34
CA LEU A 239 12.21 5.72 11.10
C LEU A 239 13.58 5.06 11.33
N TYR A 240 13.74 3.85 10.81
CA TYR A 240 14.96 3.06 10.93
C TYR A 240 15.51 2.67 9.56
N ARG A 241 16.83 2.53 9.48
CA ARG A 241 17.50 1.67 8.49
C ARG A 241 18.07 0.45 9.16
N PHE A 242 17.73 -0.71 8.63
CA PHE A 242 18.21 -2.02 8.99
C PHE A 242 19.13 -2.61 7.94
N GLU A 243 20.02 -3.48 8.40
CA GLU A 243 20.82 -4.39 7.59
C GLU A 243 20.98 -5.73 8.32
N TYR A 244 21.34 -6.77 7.57
CA TYR A 244 21.66 -8.07 8.15
C TYR A 244 23.14 -8.12 8.49
N ASP A 245 23.46 -8.21 9.78
CA ASP A 245 24.85 -8.35 10.21
C ASP A 245 25.29 -9.81 10.12
N THR A 246 26.10 -10.12 9.11
CA THR A 246 26.67 -11.47 8.91
C THR A 246 27.57 -11.94 10.06
N GLY A 247 28.09 -11.04 10.90
CA GLY A 247 28.92 -11.41 12.05
C GLY A 247 28.09 -11.95 13.23
N THR A 248 26.91 -11.37 13.46
CA THR A 248 25.97 -11.81 14.51
C THR A 248 24.84 -12.69 13.98
N GLU A 249 24.73 -12.85 12.66
CA GLU A 249 23.67 -13.57 11.96
C GLU A 249 22.26 -13.05 12.32
N ALA A 250 22.13 -11.74 12.51
CA ALA A 250 20.90 -11.10 12.99
C ALA A 250 20.62 -9.75 12.31
N PRO A 251 19.35 -9.30 12.27
CA PRO A 251 19.03 -7.93 11.87
C PRO A 251 19.58 -6.92 12.89
N VAL A 252 20.17 -5.84 12.40
CA VAL A 252 20.61 -4.68 13.19
C VAL A 252 20.17 -3.40 12.51
N PHE A 253 19.89 -2.34 13.27
CA PHE A 253 19.68 -1.01 12.69
C PHE A 253 20.98 -0.20 12.74
N THR A 254 21.31 0.52 11.66
CA THR A 254 22.51 1.36 11.61
C THR A 254 22.22 2.81 11.96
N TRP A 255 20.99 3.25 11.73
CA TRP A 255 20.52 4.55 12.21
C TRP A 255 19.02 4.53 12.53
N ARG A 256 18.64 5.50 13.36
CA ARG A 256 17.28 5.73 13.85
C ARG A 256 17.03 7.24 13.90
N GLU A 257 15.93 7.68 13.29
CA GLU A 257 15.47 9.08 13.33
C GLU A 257 14.09 9.14 13.98
N ALA A 258 14.01 9.78 15.15
CA ALA A 258 12.73 10.06 15.80
C ALA A 258 12.00 11.18 15.05
N TYR A 259 10.68 11.13 15.06
CA TYR A 259 9.81 12.17 14.52
C TYR A 259 8.73 12.58 15.52
N ASP A 260 7.99 13.65 15.25
CA ASP A 260 6.87 14.07 16.09
C ASP A 260 5.69 13.12 15.92
N ARG A 261 5.55 12.15 16.83
CA ARG A 261 4.41 11.21 16.86
C ARG A 261 3.14 11.80 17.48
N GLY A 262 3.11 13.10 17.77
CA GLY A 262 1.98 13.78 18.40
C GLY A 262 1.67 13.26 19.81
N THR A 263 0.55 13.70 20.36
CA THR A 263 0.06 13.31 21.69
C THR A 263 -1.17 12.40 21.65
N SER A 264 -1.78 12.22 20.48
CA SER A 264 -3.01 11.43 20.30
C SER A 264 -3.11 10.78 18.93
N ILE A 265 -4.01 9.81 18.80
CA ILE A 265 -4.42 9.21 17.53
C ILE A 265 -5.30 10.23 16.79
N LYS A 266 -4.95 10.58 15.55
CA LYS A 266 -5.75 11.51 14.74
C LYS A 266 -7.01 10.81 14.20
N PRO A 267 -8.12 11.53 13.98
CA PRO A 267 -9.30 10.97 13.33
C PRO A 267 -8.97 10.31 11.98
N GLY A 268 -9.35 9.04 11.87
CA GLY A 268 -9.07 8.19 10.71
C GLY A 268 -7.72 7.48 10.71
N ALA A 269 -6.90 7.66 11.76
CA ALA A 269 -5.66 6.92 11.97
C ALA A 269 -5.90 5.56 12.61
N ILE A 270 -5.22 4.53 12.12
CA ILE A 270 -5.23 3.18 12.72
C ILE A 270 -4.48 3.14 14.06
N ASN A 271 -3.37 3.87 14.19
CA ASN A 271 -2.58 3.98 15.42
C ASN A 271 -1.96 5.37 15.57
N GLN A 272 -1.41 5.65 16.76
CA GLN A 272 -0.56 6.83 16.95
C GLN A 272 0.77 6.59 16.23
N GLY A 273 1.34 7.62 15.61
CA GLY A 273 2.60 7.51 14.88
C GLY A 273 2.45 7.99 13.43
N SER A 274 3.40 7.64 12.58
CA SER A 274 3.46 8.14 11.20
C SER A 274 2.23 7.82 10.36
N GLY A 275 1.64 6.64 10.53
CA GLY A 275 0.59 6.12 9.63
C GLY A 275 1.07 5.78 8.23
N THR A 276 2.31 6.14 7.84
CA THR A 276 2.81 5.95 6.48
C THR A 276 3.81 4.80 6.38
N THR A 277 3.75 4.07 5.27
CA THR A 277 4.84 3.18 4.83
C THR A 277 5.98 4.05 4.27
N PRO A 278 7.26 3.80 4.64
CA PRO A 278 8.36 4.57 4.09
C PRO A 278 8.45 4.45 2.57
N THR A 279 8.57 5.60 1.90
CA THR A 279 8.71 5.67 0.44
C THR A 279 10.12 6.13 0.08
N LEU A 280 10.84 5.35 -0.73
CA LEU A 280 12.19 5.69 -1.16
C LEU A 280 12.14 6.54 -2.44
N LEU A 281 12.97 7.57 -2.49
CA LEU A 281 13.01 8.58 -3.55
C LEU A 281 14.43 8.63 -4.13
N GLY A 282 14.53 8.38 -5.44
CA GLY A 282 15.82 8.25 -6.11
C GLY A 282 16.75 7.27 -5.40
N ASP A 283 18.03 7.63 -5.33
CA ASP A 283 19.06 6.75 -4.77
C ASP A 283 19.32 6.97 -3.28
N ASP A 284 18.93 8.12 -2.70
CA ASP A 284 19.46 8.57 -1.42
C ASP A 284 18.44 9.21 -0.47
N LEU A 285 17.17 9.31 -0.85
CA LEU A 285 16.13 9.95 -0.04
C LEU A 285 15.02 8.99 0.37
N ILE A 286 14.42 9.26 1.52
CA ILE A 286 13.27 8.53 2.07
C ILE A 286 12.28 9.54 2.65
N THR A 287 10.98 9.27 2.48
CA THR A 287 9.93 10.14 3.01
C THR A 287 8.88 9.38 3.81
N ILE A 288 8.36 10.05 4.84
CA ILE A 288 7.27 9.62 5.73
C ILE A 288 6.40 10.83 6.11
N GLY A 289 5.20 10.58 6.61
CA GLY A 289 4.43 11.56 7.38
C GLY A 289 4.79 11.51 8.87
N ASP A 290 4.61 12.62 9.59
CA ASP A 290 4.59 12.63 11.06
C ASP A 290 3.16 12.70 11.60
N ASN A 291 3.01 12.87 12.93
CA ASN A 291 1.74 13.01 13.61
C ASN A 291 1.66 14.27 14.48
N ALA A 292 2.39 15.33 14.11
CA ALA A 292 2.43 16.57 14.90
C ALA A 292 1.02 17.12 15.17
N ASP A 293 0.76 17.56 16.41
CA ASP A 293 -0.61 17.77 16.92
C ASP A 293 -1.45 18.75 16.07
N SER A 294 -0.87 19.89 15.66
CA SER A 294 -1.59 20.91 14.90
C SER A 294 -1.84 20.49 13.45
N GLN A 295 -0.81 20.04 12.75
CA GLN A 295 -0.92 19.44 11.43
C GLN A 295 0.28 18.53 11.20
N ILE A 296 0.09 17.44 10.46
CA ILE A 296 1.19 16.59 10.04
C ILE A 296 2.18 17.35 9.13
N ASN A 297 3.42 16.92 9.15
CA ASN A 297 4.44 17.31 8.19
C ASN A 297 4.79 16.12 7.29
N LEU A 298 5.08 16.42 6.02
CA LEU A 298 5.88 15.56 5.18
C LEU A 298 7.34 15.72 5.59
N LEU A 299 7.99 14.60 5.91
CA LEU A 299 9.38 14.56 6.30
C LEU A 299 10.18 13.89 5.19
N VAL A 300 11.32 14.48 4.82
CA VAL A 300 12.28 13.88 3.88
C VAL A 300 13.62 13.76 4.56
N TYR A 301 14.21 12.57 4.50
CA TYR A 301 15.51 12.27 5.09
C TYR A 301 16.48 11.73 4.05
N LYS A 302 17.78 11.95 4.28
CA LYS A 302 18.85 11.18 3.63
C LYS A 302 18.88 9.77 4.22
N ARG A 303 18.68 8.76 3.38
CA ARG A 303 18.49 7.36 3.82
C ARG A 303 19.76 6.54 3.92
N ARG A 304 20.81 6.90 3.18
CA ARG A 304 22.06 6.13 3.15
C ARG A 304 22.77 6.20 4.50
N ASP A 305 23.44 5.13 4.89
CA ASP A 305 24.15 5.08 6.16
C ASP A 305 25.27 6.13 6.24
N ASP A 306 25.98 6.33 5.12
CA ASP A 306 27.10 7.25 4.91
C ASP A 306 26.69 8.73 4.73
N ALA A 307 25.44 9.10 5.03
CA ALA A 307 24.94 10.46 4.87
C ALA A 307 25.77 11.48 5.68
N VAL A 308 26.16 12.57 5.03
CA VAL A 308 26.90 13.68 5.66
C VAL A 308 25.96 14.80 6.10
N GLY A 309 26.18 15.29 7.32
CA GLY A 309 25.40 16.37 7.94
C GLY A 309 24.05 15.88 8.49
N PRO A 310 23.10 16.78 8.76
CA PRO A 310 21.75 16.39 9.18
C PRO A 310 21.10 15.46 8.15
N ARG A 311 20.40 14.42 8.64
CA ARG A 311 19.62 13.51 7.80
C ARG A 311 18.34 14.17 7.31
N LEU A 312 17.62 14.90 8.18
CA LEU A 312 16.42 15.63 7.82
C LEU A 312 16.77 16.72 6.77
N VAL A 313 16.15 16.61 5.60
CA VAL A 313 16.27 17.54 4.47
C VAL A 313 15.20 18.62 4.58
N CYS A 314 13.95 18.23 4.82
CA CYS A 314 12.83 19.16 4.97
C CYS A 314 11.73 18.55 5.85
N ALA A 315 10.96 19.44 6.48
CA ALA A 315 9.69 19.14 7.12
C ALA A 315 8.67 20.13 6.57
N GLU A 316 7.81 19.68 5.66
CA GLU A 316 6.82 20.52 4.98
C GLU A 316 5.43 20.31 5.62
N PRO A 317 4.82 21.34 6.23
CA PRO A 317 3.49 21.21 6.83
C PRO A 317 2.43 20.90 5.76
N LEU A 318 1.66 19.84 5.96
CA LEU A 318 0.64 19.40 5.01
C LEU A 318 -0.78 19.76 5.46
N PHE A 319 -1.63 20.05 4.47
CA PHE A 319 -3.06 20.27 4.60
C PHE A 319 -3.45 21.37 5.59
N ALA A 320 -4.72 21.39 6.00
CA ALA A 320 -5.25 22.39 6.92
C ALA A 320 -4.94 22.01 8.39
N PRO A 321 -4.57 22.98 9.24
CA PRO A 321 -4.46 22.76 10.68
C PRO A 321 -5.73 22.14 11.29
N GLY A 322 -5.54 21.12 12.12
CA GLY A 322 -6.61 20.39 12.81
C GLY A 322 -7.37 19.40 11.92
N ALA A 323 -7.01 19.28 10.63
CA ALA A 323 -7.68 18.40 9.68
C ALA A 323 -6.68 17.77 8.69
N SER A 324 -5.61 17.18 9.22
CA SER A 324 -4.54 16.58 8.41
C SER A 324 -4.07 15.24 8.97
N TRP A 325 -4.00 14.23 8.12
CA TRP A 325 -3.55 12.87 8.42
C TRP A 325 -3.26 12.12 7.10
N SER A 326 -2.36 11.15 7.11
CA SER A 326 -2.15 10.21 6.00
C SER A 326 -1.84 8.82 6.55
N ASP A 327 -2.58 7.80 6.11
CA ASP A 327 -2.48 6.41 6.62
C ASP A 327 -1.91 5.43 5.58
N ASN A 328 -1.39 5.96 4.47
CA ASN A 328 -0.94 5.19 3.31
C ASN A 328 0.51 5.56 2.96
N SER A 329 1.14 4.76 2.08
CA SER A 329 2.38 5.21 1.43
C SER A 329 2.11 6.46 0.58
N PHE A 330 3.13 7.29 0.42
CA PHE A 330 3.08 8.37 -0.57
C PHE A 330 3.32 7.80 -1.97
N ILE A 331 2.97 8.58 -3.00
CA ILE A 331 3.53 8.33 -4.34
C ILE A 331 4.88 9.04 -4.38
N GLY A 332 5.95 8.28 -4.58
CA GLY A 332 7.30 8.79 -4.81
C GLY A 332 7.68 8.64 -6.28
N TYR A 333 7.99 9.75 -6.94
CA TYR A 333 8.44 9.76 -8.32
C TYR A 333 9.60 10.75 -8.47
N ASP A 334 10.81 10.23 -8.72
CA ASP A 334 12.05 11.01 -8.67
C ASP A 334 12.17 11.78 -7.34
N ARG A 335 12.01 13.11 -7.36
CA ARG A 335 12.03 14.00 -6.19
C ARG A 335 10.65 14.57 -5.85
N SER A 336 9.61 14.11 -6.53
CA SER A 336 8.23 14.49 -6.28
C SER A 336 7.55 13.51 -5.36
N ILE A 337 6.76 14.05 -4.45
CA ILE A 337 6.00 13.30 -3.47
C ILE A 337 4.55 13.75 -3.55
N ILE A 338 3.63 12.81 -3.76
CA ILE A 338 2.20 13.09 -3.74
C ILE A 338 1.58 12.48 -2.50
N VAL A 339 0.88 13.31 -1.75
CA VAL A 339 0.25 12.94 -0.48
C VAL A 339 -1.23 13.27 -0.53
N GLU A 340 -2.06 12.34 -0.06
CA GLU A 340 -3.49 12.53 0.14
C GLU A 340 -3.85 12.69 1.63
N ASN A 341 -4.91 13.43 1.90
CA ASN A 341 -5.41 13.69 3.23
C ASN A 341 -6.47 12.65 3.61
N ASN A 342 -6.12 11.76 4.55
CA ASN A 342 -7.02 10.74 5.08
C ASN A 342 -7.69 11.16 6.39
N TYR A 343 -7.55 12.42 6.82
CA TYR A 343 -8.11 12.89 8.08
C TYR A 343 -9.63 12.78 8.11
N GLY A 344 -10.15 12.16 9.17
CA GLY A 344 -11.58 11.96 9.37
C GLY A 344 -12.16 10.85 8.49
N SER A 345 -11.30 10.06 7.81
CA SER A 345 -11.71 8.83 7.15
C SER A 345 -11.88 7.73 8.20
N GLY A 346 -13.11 7.49 8.61
CA GLY A 346 -13.43 6.40 9.52
C GLY A 346 -13.23 5.03 8.85
N ASN A 347 -13.19 3.98 9.67
CA ASN A 347 -13.20 2.61 9.15
C ASN A 347 -14.55 2.28 8.50
N ALA A 348 -14.67 1.09 7.91
CA ALA A 348 -15.91 0.61 7.29
C ALA A 348 -17.15 0.80 8.20
N LEU A 349 -17.04 0.68 9.52
CA LEU A 349 -18.18 0.82 10.43
C LEU A 349 -18.54 2.26 10.79
N GLU A 350 -17.80 3.25 10.31
CA GLU A 350 -18.06 4.66 10.50
C GLU A 350 -18.58 5.33 9.21
N PRO A 351 -19.78 4.95 8.70
CA PRO A 351 -20.28 5.51 7.44
C PRO A 351 -20.52 7.03 7.51
N TYR A 352 -20.59 7.61 8.71
CA TYR A 352 -20.78 9.05 8.95
C TYR A 352 -19.47 9.86 8.93
N ALA A 353 -18.33 9.20 8.74
CA ALA A 353 -17.05 9.88 8.72
C ALA A 353 -16.98 10.88 7.54
N VAL A 354 -16.45 12.08 7.84
CA VAL A 354 -16.26 13.15 6.86
C VAL A 354 -14.77 13.33 6.68
N THR A 355 -14.27 12.88 5.53
CA THR A 355 -12.87 13.06 5.18
C THR A 355 -12.60 14.51 4.77
N ALA A 356 -11.54 15.09 5.32
CA ALA A 356 -11.04 16.39 4.91
C ALA A 356 -10.45 16.31 3.49
N PRO A 357 -10.63 17.35 2.64
CA PRO A 357 -10.04 17.36 1.31
C PRO A 357 -8.52 17.53 1.35
N GLY A 358 -7.84 17.09 0.29
CA GLY A 358 -6.44 17.41 0.08
C GLY A 358 -5.69 16.34 -0.70
N VAL A 359 -5.11 16.72 -1.83
CA VAL A 359 -4.03 15.98 -2.49
C VAL A 359 -2.97 16.97 -2.94
N TRP A 360 -1.74 16.82 -2.47
CA TRP A 360 -0.68 17.80 -2.67
C TRP A 360 0.53 17.13 -3.32
N ARG A 361 1.17 17.82 -4.27
CA ARG A 361 2.53 17.46 -4.75
C ARG A 361 3.54 18.37 -4.07
N VAL A 362 4.56 17.75 -3.48
CA VAL A 362 5.71 18.41 -2.87
C VAL A 362 6.97 17.93 -3.59
N ASP A 363 7.82 18.85 -4.01
CA ASP A 363 9.07 18.54 -4.70
C ASP A 363 10.27 18.86 -3.79
N VAL A 364 11.22 17.94 -3.69
CA VAL A 364 12.48 18.15 -2.95
C VAL A 364 13.45 18.95 -3.82
N ARG A 365 13.93 20.09 -3.33
CA ARG A 365 14.88 20.95 -4.07
C ARG A 365 16.15 20.17 -4.42
N PRO A 366 16.71 20.29 -5.64
CA PRO A 366 17.89 19.53 -6.07
C PRO A 366 19.11 19.67 -5.15
N ASP A 367 19.28 20.83 -4.52
CA ASP A 367 20.39 21.13 -3.60
C ASP A 367 20.17 20.64 -2.17
N LEU A 368 19.05 19.94 -1.91
CA LEU A 368 18.67 19.42 -0.59
C LEU A 368 18.52 20.51 0.48
N THR A 369 18.23 21.75 0.10
CA THR A 369 18.01 22.86 1.06
C THR A 369 16.58 22.93 1.60
N GLY A 370 15.66 22.12 1.06
CA GLY A 370 14.28 22.10 1.49
C GLY A 370 13.36 21.44 0.46
N CYS A 371 12.05 21.64 0.66
CA CYS A 371 10.99 21.16 -0.20
C CYS A 371 10.07 22.33 -0.57
N ASP A 372 9.35 22.20 -1.69
CA ASP A 372 8.39 23.20 -2.16
C ASP A 372 7.08 22.51 -2.56
N VAL A 373 5.94 23.08 -2.16
CA VAL A 373 4.64 22.62 -2.64
C VAL A 373 4.47 23.06 -4.09
N ALA A 374 4.43 22.10 -5.01
CA ALA A 374 4.24 22.35 -6.43
C ALA A 374 2.78 22.70 -6.76
N TRP A 375 1.83 21.94 -6.22
CA TRP A 375 0.40 22.20 -6.37
C TRP A 375 -0.44 21.56 -5.27
N ARG A 376 -1.70 21.99 -5.18
CA ARG A 376 -2.69 21.50 -4.23
C ARG A 376 -4.01 21.23 -4.96
N SER A 377 -4.66 20.12 -4.63
CA SER A 377 -6.00 19.76 -5.07
C SER A 377 -6.94 19.55 -3.87
N ASN A 378 -8.21 19.85 -4.06
CA ASN A 378 -9.27 19.69 -3.05
C ASN A 378 -10.08 18.40 -3.23
N GLU A 379 -9.59 17.45 -4.03
CA GLU A 379 -10.19 16.13 -4.12
C GLU A 379 -10.22 15.46 -2.74
N ILE A 380 -11.26 14.67 -2.49
CA ILE A 380 -11.49 13.94 -1.25
C ILE A 380 -11.27 12.46 -1.55
N SER A 381 -10.08 11.94 -1.22
CA SER A 381 -9.68 10.53 -1.37
C SER A 381 -9.57 9.92 0.03
N PRO A 382 -10.57 9.14 0.48
CA PRO A 382 -10.69 8.81 1.89
C PRO A 382 -9.54 7.95 2.43
N THR A 383 -9.30 6.79 1.83
CA THR A 383 -8.36 5.81 2.36
C THR A 383 -7.58 5.06 1.28
N THR A 384 -7.75 5.36 -0.01
CA THR A 384 -7.12 4.54 -1.06
C THR A 384 -5.63 4.78 -1.14
N VAL A 385 -4.80 3.75 -1.27
CA VAL A 385 -3.39 4.01 -1.61
C VAL A 385 -3.32 4.52 -3.05
N PRO A 386 -3.05 5.82 -3.28
CA PRO A 386 -3.16 6.43 -4.60
C PRO A 386 -2.02 5.94 -5.49
N LYS A 387 -2.21 5.96 -6.81
CA LYS A 387 -1.19 5.48 -7.77
C LYS A 387 -0.92 6.48 -8.87
N MET A 388 0.29 6.48 -9.40
CA MET A 388 0.65 7.26 -10.59
C MET A 388 1.05 6.35 -11.74
N SER A 389 0.52 6.63 -12.93
CA SER A 389 1.01 6.07 -14.19
C SER A 389 2.04 7.01 -14.80
N VAL A 390 3.28 6.56 -14.87
CA VAL A 390 4.37 7.30 -15.53
C VAL A 390 4.08 7.42 -17.02
N ALA A 391 3.51 6.39 -17.64
CA ALA A 391 3.22 6.38 -19.08
C ALA A 391 2.08 7.32 -19.50
N SER A 392 1.18 7.70 -18.59
CA SER A 392 0.09 8.65 -18.90
C SER A 392 0.25 10.02 -18.20
N GLY A 393 1.12 10.14 -17.20
CA GLY A 393 1.24 11.35 -16.38
C GLY A 393 0.00 11.63 -15.54
N LEU A 394 -0.74 10.57 -15.18
CA LEU A 394 -1.96 10.66 -14.38
C LEU A 394 -1.76 10.03 -13.01
N ILE A 395 -2.28 10.73 -12.00
CA ILE A 395 -2.46 10.22 -10.64
C ILE A 395 -3.90 9.73 -10.53
N TYR A 396 -4.11 8.54 -9.99
CA TYR A 396 -5.40 7.92 -9.78
C TYR A 396 -5.72 7.89 -8.29
N LEU A 397 -6.91 8.39 -7.98
CA LEU A 397 -7.51 8.44 -6.65
C LEU A 397 -8.85 7.71 -6.67
N TYR A 398 -9.31 7.29 -5.49
CA TYR A 398 -10.66 6.77 -5.31
C TYR A 398 -11.42 7.72 -4.41
N THR A 399 -12.23 8.57 -5.02
CA THR A 399 -12.78 9.74 -4.36
C THR A 399 -14.24 9.57 -4.00
N ARG A 400 -14.65 10.33 -2.97
CA ARG A 400 -16.04 10.49 -2.58
C ARG A 400 -16.55 11.86 -3.04
N MET A 401 -17.74 11.91 -3.63
CA MET A 401 -18.36 13.20 -3.92
C MET A 401 -18.73 13.95 -2.64
N PRO A 402 -18.34 15.24 -2.51
CA PRO A 402 -18.77 16.08 -1.40
C PRO A 402 -20.31 16.19 -1.33
N GLY A 403 -20.86 16.29 -0.11
CA GLY A 403 -22.27 16.63 0.10
C GLY A 403 -23.29 15.53 -0.18
N THR A 404 -22.86 14.30 -0.45
CA THR A 404 -23.79 13.15 -0.49
C THR A 404 -24.17 12.72 0.93
N ASP A 405 -25.46 12.48 1.15
CA ASP A 405 -25.98 11.92 2.41
C ASP A 405 -25.20 10.65 2.81
N VAL A 406 -25.08 10.43 4.11
CA VAL A 406 -24.23 9.39 4.68
C VAL A 406 -24.57 7.96 4.20
N GLY A 407 -25.81 7.69 3.79
CA GLY A 407 -26.21 6.41 3.19
C GLY A 407 -26.05 6.30 1.67
N LEU A 408 -25.69 7.39 0.99
CA LEU A 408 -25.68 7.53 -0.47
C LEU A 408 -24.32 8.00 -1.01
N GLN A 409 -23.25 7.71 -0.28
CA GLN A 409 -21.88 8.10 -0.68
C GLN A 409 -21.59 7.65 -2.11
N ALA A 410 -21.28 8.60 -3.00
CA ALA A 410 -20.95 8.31 -4.38
C ALA A 410 -19.43 8.15 -4.51
N TRP A 411 -19.01 6.97 -4.94
CA TRP A 411 -17.61 6.63 -5.14
C TRP A 411 -17.23 6.75 -6.60
N SER A 412 -16.01 7.19 -6.87
CA SER A 412 -15.52 7.39 -8.22
C SER A 412 -14.03 7.11 -8.32
N LEU A 413 -13.61 6.52 -9.44
CA LEU A 413 -12.21 6.57 -9.83
C LEU A 413 -11.95 7.95 -10.43
N THR A 414 -10.95 8.66 -9.94
CA THR A 414 -10.67 10.04 -10.34
C THR A 414 -9.21 10.18 -10.76
N ALA A 415 -8.97 10.83 -11.90
CA ALA A 415 -7.62 11.08 -12.38
C ALA A 415 -7.25 12.56 -12.32
N LEU A 416 -6.07 12.83 -11.78
CA LEU A 416 -5.43 14.13 -11.73
C LEU A 416 -4.25 14.14 -12.68
N ASP A 417 -4.02 15.28 -13.29
CA ASP A 417 -2.79 15.56 -14.03
C ASP A 417 -1.61 15.74 -13.06
N TYR A 418 -0.54 14.97 -13.25
CA TYR A 418 0.63 15.01 -12.34
C TYR A 418 1.33 16.38 -12.30
N GLU A 419 1.33 17.13 -13.39
CA GLU A 419 2.05 18.40 -13.48
C GLU A 419 1.27 19.55 -12.85
N THR A 420 -0.05 19.54 -12.99
CA THR A 420 -0.91 20.67 -12.60
C THR A 420 -1.78 20.41 -11.38
N GLY A 421 -1.96 19.14 -10.98
CA GLY A 421 -2.93 18.74 -9.96
C GLY A 421 -4.39 18.85 -10.39
N ALA A 422 -4.65 19.20 -11.65
CA ALA A 422 -6.00 19.39 -12.16
C ALA A 422 -6.71 18.06 -12.37
N THR A 423 -7.93 17.94 -11.84
CA THR A 423 -8.82 16.80 -12.10
C THR A 423 -9.17 16.77 -13.60
N ARG A 424 -8.78 15.69 -14.28
CA ARG A 424 -9.08 15.46 -15.69
C ARG A 424 -10.47 14.88 -15.86
N TRP A 425 -10.74 13.84 -15.09
CA TRP A 425 -12.04 13.16 -15.06
C TRP A 425 -12.27 12.48 -13.72
N SER A 426 -13.55 12.21 -13.45
CA SER A 426 -14.04 11.39 -12.35
C SER A 426 -15.13 10.47 -12.87
N ILE A 427 -14.92 9.17 -12.76
CA ILE A 427 -15.77 8.10 -13.30
C ILE A 427 -16.49 7.42 -12.14
N PHE A 428 -17.81 7.52 -12.14
CA PHE A 428 -18.65 6.96 -11.09
C PHE A 428 -18.60 5.43 -11.08
N THR A 429 -18.25 4.83 -9.95
CA THR A 429 -18.15 3.36 -9.80
C THR A 429 -19.36 2.78 -9.09
N GLY A 430 -19.89 3.47 -8.07
CA GLY A 430 -21.08 3.03 -7.35
C GLY A 430 -21.43 3.87 -6.12
N THR A 431 -22.49 3.48 -5.42
CA THR A 431 -22.99 4.22 -4.25
C THR A 431 -23.09 3.36 -3.00
N GLY A 432 -22.82 3.97 -1.86
CA GLY A 432 -23.08 3.44 -0.54
C GLY A 432 -21.89 2.69 0.05
N PHE A 433 -22.15 2.05 1.18
CA PHE A 433 -21.14 1.45 2.03
C PHE A 433 -20.26 0.41 1.31
N TRP A 434 -20.86 -0.50 0.56
CA TRP A 434 -20.18 -1.62 -0.10
C TRP A 434 -19.16 -1.23 -1.18
N TRP A 435 -19.16 0.03 -1.60
CA TRP A 435 -18.25 0.58 -2.61
C TRP A 435 -17.07 1.34 -2.01
N ASN A 436 -17.01 1.45 -0.68
CA ASN A 436 -15.84 1.96 0.03
C ASN A 436 -14.64 1.04 -0.21
N ASN A 437 -13.49 1.61 -0.57
CA ASN A 437 -12.28 0.85 -0.82
C ASN A 437 -11.58 0.40 0.48
N ASN A 438 -11.87 1.02 1.63
CA ASN A 438 -11.38 0.61 2.96
C ASN A 438 -9.87 0.27 2.99
N TRP A 439 -9.01 1.23 2.67
CA TRP A 439 -7.55 1.07 2.55
C TRP A 439 -7.04 0.16 1.42
N SER A 440 -7.92 -0.48 0.62
CA SER A 440 -7.47 -1.15 -0.60
C SER A 440 -6.81 -0.14 -1.56
N PRO A 441 -5.69 -0.52 -2.19
CA PRO A 441 -5.01 0.30 -3.17
C PRO A 441 -5.80 0.35 -4.47
N ILE A 442 -5.49 1.37 -5.28
CA ILE A 442 -5.67 1.23 -6.73
C ILE A 442 -4.53 0.37 -7.28
N THR A 443 -4.83 -0.53 -8.21
CA THR A 443 -3.84 -1.30 -8.97
C THR A 443 -4.04 -1.01 -10.45
N LEU A 444 -2.99 -0.61 -11.17
CA LEU A 444 -3.06 -0.39 -12.61
C LEU A 444 -2.58 -1.65 -13.33
N GLY A 445 -3.40 -2.23 -14.20
CA GLY A 445 -3.04 -3.40 -14.97
C GLY A 445 -2.30 -3.06 -16.26
N PRO A 446 -1.38 -3.93 -16.72
CA PRO A 446 -0.68 -3.75 -18.00
C PRO A 446 -1.65 -3.80 -19.20
N ASN A 447 -2.89 -4.21 -18.98
CA ASN A 447 -4.00 -4.18 -19.93
C ASN A 447 -4.70 -2.80 -20.02
N GLY A 448 -4.21 -1.77 -19.32
CA GLY A 448 -4.78 -0.42 -19.36
C GLY A 448 -5.96 -0.18 -18.42
N ALA A 449 -6.34 -1.17 -17.60
CA ALA A 449 -7.41 -1.04 -16.62
C ALA A 449 -6.88 -0.57 -15.26
N ALA A 450 -7.70 0.13 -14.49
CA ALA A 450 -7.51 0.37 -13.07
C ALA A 450 -8.44 -0.54 -12.28
N TYR A 451 -7.94 -1.09 -11.18
CA TYR A 451 -8.67 -1.98 -10.26
C TYR A 451 -8.67 -1.39 -8.87
N ALA A 452 -9.75 -1.58 -8.12
CA ALA A 452 -9.81 -1.26 -6.71
C ALA A 452 -10.60 -2.34 -5.96
N GLY A 453 -10.04 -2.83 -4.86
CA GLY A 453 -10.81 -3.60 -3.89
C GLY A 453 -11.86 -2.69 -3.25
N VAL A 454 -13.06 -3.23 -3.04
CA VAL A 454 -14.14 -2.57 -2.30
C VAL A 454 -14.71 -3.55 -1.29
N LEU A 455 -15.41 -3.08 -0.27
CA LEU A 455 -15.86 -3.93 0.84
C LEU A 455 -16.61 -5.21 0.43
N ASN A 456 -17.32 -5.20 -0.71
CA ASN A 456 -18.04 -6.38 -1.21
C ASN A 456 -17.34 -7.15 -2.36
N GLY A 457 -16.12 -6.79 -2.74
CA GLY A 457 -15.42 -7.42 -3.86
C GLY A 457 -14.41 -6.51 -4.55
N ILE A 458 -14.52 -6.42 -5.88
CA ILE A 458 -13.58 -5.69 -6.72
C ILE A 458 -14.31 -4.95 -7.84
N VAL A 459 -13.80 -3.76 -8.18
CA VAL A 459 -14.23 -2.97 -9.34
C VAL A 459 -13.05 -2.70 -10.25
N SER A 460 -13.32 -2.64 -11.55
CA SER A 460 -12.37 -2.16 -12.56
C SER A 460 -13.00 -1.05 -13.41
N VAL A 461 -12.13 -0.17 -13.90
CA VAL A 461 -12.44 0.85 -14.89
C VAL A 461 -11.38 0.76 -15.99
N ARG A 462 -11.83 0.71 -17.25
CA ARG A 462 -10.94 0.70 -18.42
C ARG A 462 -11.52 1.57 -19.51
N ASP A 463 -10.69 2.01 -20.45
CA ASP A 463 -11.18 2.70 -21.64
C ASP A 463 -11.94 1.76 -22.57
N GLY A 464 -13.01 2.29 -23.18
CA GLY A 464 -13.77 1.63 -24.22
C GLY A 464 -13.14 1.80 -25.60
N SER A 465 -13.55 0.93 -26.53
CA SER A 465 -13.20 1.00 -27.96
C SER A 465 -13.98 2.05 -28.74
#